data_AF-A0A8T7DW52-F1
#
_entry.id   AF-A0A8T7DW52-F1
#
_cell.length_a   1.000
_cell.length_b   1.000
_cell.length_c   1.000
_cell.angle_alpha   90.00
_cell.angle_beta   90.00
_cell.angle_gamma   90.00
#
_symmetry.space_group_name_H-M   'P 1'
#
loop_
_entity.id
_entity.type
_entity.pdbx_description
1 polymer ?
#
loop_
_entity_poly.entity_id
_entity_poly.type
_entity_poly.pdbx_seq_one_letter_code
_entity_poly.pdbx_strand_id
1 'polypeptide(L)'
;GFANFYRHVVSKKTYSEIDQQVYQLLRNWMLRRHRNKTLAWCKRKYIKRWGTRWQFTVSTVKSGKVKSIRLFQVADLPIIRHIKVRGKAHPYDPFYAEYFEQRRNRQWLRRKKDSRYLATPAIERMV
;
A
#
# COMPACT_ATOMS: atom_id res chain seq x y z
N GLY A 1 3.50 9.69 -0.79
CA GLY A 1 2.12 9.92 -0.34
C GLY A 1 1.99 9.70 1.17
N PHE A 2 0.88 10.14 1.77
CA PHE A 2 0.59 10.09 3.21
C PHE A 2 0.91 8.75 3.87
N ALA A 3 0.44 7.65 3.28
CA ALA A 3 0.60 6.34 3.88
C ALA A 3 2.06 5.81 3.93
N ASN A 4 2.92 6.28 3.03
CA ASN A 4 4.35 5.97 3.09
C ASN A 4 5.06 6.76 4.20
N PHE A 5 4.60 7.97 4.52
CA PHE A 5 5.17 8.79 5.59
C PHE A 5 4.89 8.16 6.97
N TYR A 6 3.64 7.78 7.22
CA TYR A 6 3.22 7.21 8.50
C TYR A 6 3.51 5.70 8.66
N ARG A 7 4.13 5.04 7.67
CA ARG A 7 4.39 3.58 7.77
C ARG A 7 5.40 3.19 8.84
N HIS A 8 6.10 4.17 9.42
CA HIS A 8 7.14 3.92 10.42
C HIS A 8 6.59 3.88 11.86
N VAL A 9 5.36 4.35 12.06
CA VAL A 9 4.65 4.33 13.34
C VAL A 9 3.59 3.22 13.37
N VAL A 10 2.94 3.01 14.52
CA VAL A 10 1.95 1.95 14.74
C VAL A 10 0.58 2.36 14.17
N SER A 11 0.47 2.47 12.85
CA SER A 11 -0.72 3.02 12.19
C SER A 11 -1.63 2.01 11.49
N LYS A 12 -1.45 0.69 11.70
CA LYS A 12 -2.26 -0.34 10.99
C LYS A 12 -3.76 -0.19 11.24
N LYS A 13 -4.16 0.05 12.50
CA LYS A 13 -5.57 0.23 12.85
C LYS A 13 -6.17 1.44 12.12
N THR A 14 -5.48 2.58 12.19
CA THR A 14 -5.85 3.81 11.50
C THR A 14 -5.92 3.62 9.98
N TYR A 15 -5.02 2.83 9.39
CA TYR A 15 -5.06 2.53 7.96
C TYR A 15 -6.31 1.75 7.56
N SER A 16 -6.71 0.75 8.36
CA SER A 16 -7.97 0.03 8.14
C SER A 16 -9.19 0.94 8.29
N GLU A 17 -9.18 1.86 9.26
CA GLU A 17 -10.24 2.86 9.45
C GLU A 17 -10.35 3.81 8.25
N ILE A 18 -9.22 4.28 7.72
CA ILE A 18 -9.17 5.10 6.49
C ILE A 18 -9.75 4.32 5.31
N ASP A 19 -9.34 3.06 5.10
CA ASP A 19 -9.86 2.24 4.01
C ASP A 19 -11.39 2.03 4.13
N GLN A 20 -11.91 1.90 5.35
CA GLN A 20 -13.35 1.82 5.60
C GLN A 20 -14.07 3.13 5.26
N GLN A 21 -13.51 4.28 5.65
CA GLN A 21 -14.09 5.59 5.30
C GLN A 21 -14.08 5.82 3.79
N VAL A 22 -12.99 5.49 3.11
CA VAL A 22 -12.88 5.55 1.64
C VAL A 22 -13.95 4.65 1.00
N TYR A 23 -14.16 3.45 1.52
CA TYR A 23 -15.24 2.58 1.05
C TYR A 23 -16.64 3.20 1.24
N GLN A 24 -16.92 3.85 2.37
CA GLN A 24 -18.20 4.54 2.58
C GLN A 24 -18.40 5.69 1.58
N LEU A 25 -17.36 6.48 1.31
CA LEU A 25 -17.39 7.54 0.29
C LEU A 25 -17.65 6.96 -1.11
N LEU A 26 -16.98 5.87 -1.46
CA LEU A 26 -17.20 5.17 -2.73
C LEU A 26 -18.59 4.56 -2.81
N ARG A 27 -19.13 4.02 -1.71
CA ARG A 27 -20.50 3.51 -1.63
C ARG A 27 -21.50 4.61 -1.96
N ASN A 28 -21.35 5.77 -1.34
CA ASN A 28 -22.23 6.91 -1.57
C ASN A 28 -22.08 7.44 -3.01
N TRP A 29 -20.86 7.49 -3.54
CA TRP A 29 -20.61 7.82 -4.94
C TRP A 29 -21.27 6.82 -5.91
N MET A 30 -21.16 5.52 -5.67
CA MET A 30 -21.78 4.49 -6.52
C MET A 30 -23.29 4.63 -6.58
N LEU A 31 -23.94 4.83 -5.42
CA LEU A 31 -25.39 5.01 -5.33
C LEU A 31 -25.85 6.32 -5.99
N ARG A 32 -25.10 7.42 -5.83
CA ARG A 32 -25.39 8.68 -6.52
C ARG A 32 -25.23 8.56 -8.03
N ARG A 33 -24.18 7.87 -8.48
CA ARG A 33 -23.91 7.66 -9.92
C ARG A 33 -24.94 6.74 -10.59
N HIS A 34 -25.48 5.78 -9.85
CA HIS A 34 -26.48 4.82 -10.35
C HIS A 34 -27.77 4.90 -9.54
N ARG A 35 -28.45 6.05 -9.62
CA ARG A 35 -29.61 6.39 -8.79
C ARG A 35 -30.76 5.36 -8.87
N ASN A 36 -30.92 4.70 -10.02
CA ASN A 36 -31.97 3.70 -10.25
C ASN A 36 -31.50 2.25 -10.02
N LYS A 37 -30.33 2.04 -9.42
CA LYS A 37 -29.76 0.70 -9.20
C LYS A 37 -29.55 0.46 -7.71
N THR A 38 -29.77 -0.79 -7.30
CA THR A 38 -29.56 -1.20 -5.91
C THR A 38 -28.09 -1.23 -5.54
N LEU A 39 -27.79 -1.18 -4.23
CA LEU A 39 -26.43 -1.35 -3.73
C LEU A 39 -25.83 -2.70 -4.15
N ALA A 40 -26.64 -3.77 -4.20
CA ALA A 40 -26.20 -5.08 -4.64
C ALA A 40 -25.73 -5.06 -6.11
N TRP A 41 -26.46 -4.36 -6.98
CA TRP A 41 -26.04 -4.16 -8.37
C TRP A 41 -24.73 -3.35 -8.45
N CYS A 42 -24.62 -2.26 -7.67
CA CYS A 42 -23.40 -1.45 -7.62
C CYS A 42 -22.18 -2.26 -7.16
N LYS A 43 -22.35 -3.07 -6.10
CA LYS A 43 -21.29 -3.96 -5.61
C LYS A 43 -20.85 -4.96 -6.68
N ARG A 44 -21.78 -5.61 -7.39
CA ARG A 44 -21.43 -6.53 -8.49
C ARG A 44 -20.67 -5.81 -9.62
N LYS A 45 -20.97 -4.54 -9.88
CA LYS A 45 -20.29 -3.75 -10.92
C LYS A 45 -18.86 -3.36 -10.52
N TYR A 46 -18.67 -2.82 -9.32
CA TYR A 46 -17.41 -2.19 -8.91
C TYR A 46 -16.55 -3.01 -7.96
N ILE A 47 -17.13 -3.90 -7.16
CA ILE A 47 -16.40 -4.72 -6.20
C ILE A 47 -16.14 -6.08 -6.85
N LYS A 48 -14.88 -6.32 -7.19
CA LYS A 48 -14.44 -7.56 -7.86
C LYS A 48 -13.58 -8.38 -6.92
N ARG A 49 -13.67 -9.70 -7.06
CA ARG A 49 -12.83 -10.63 -6.32
C ARG A 49 -11.47 -10.73 -7.00
N TRP A 50 -10.42 -10.58 -6.21
CA TRP A 50 -9.03 -10.74 -6.62
C TRP A 50 -8.35 -11.64 -5.60
N GLY A 51 -8.13 -12.92 -5.96
CA GLY A 51 -7.71 -13.96 -5.03
C GLY A 51 -8.76 -14.16 -3.92
N THR A 52 -8.34 -13.94 -2.67
CA THR A 52 -9.20 -14.08 -1.48
C THR A 52 -9.94 -12.81 -1.10
N ARG A 53 -9.62 -11.65 -1.70
CA ARG A 53 -10.15 -10.34 -1.28
C ARG A 53 -11.11 -9.73 -2.29
N TRP A 54 -12.08 -9.00 -1.77
CA TRP A 54 -12.99 -8.16 -2.55
C TRP A 54 -12.47 -6.72 -2.57
N GLN A 55 -12.23 -6.17 -3.75
CA GLN A 55 -11.65 -4.84 -3.92
C GLN A 55 -12.41 -4.00 -4.95
N PHE A 56 -12.46 -2.69 -4.71
CA PHE A 56 -12.98 -1.73 -5.68
C PHE A 56 -12.09 -1.73 -6.93
N THR A 57 -12.71 -1.98 -8.07
CA THR A 57 -12.05 -2.19 -9.35
C THR A 57 -12.82 -1.46 -10.44
N VAL A 58 -12.11 -0.77 -11.31
CA VAL A 58 -12.64 -0.12 -12.50
C VAL A 58 -11.87 -0.63 -13.71
N SER A 59 -12.59 -1.13 -14.71
CA SER A 59 -12.03 -1.50 -16.00
C SER A 59 -12.02 -0.27 -16.91
N THR A 60 -10.88 0.03 -17.51
CA THR A 60 -10.72 1.06 -18.53
C THR A 60 -10.13 0.43 -19.79
N VAL A 61 -10.55 0.88 -20.97
CA VAL A 61 -9.94 0.44 -22.23
C VAL A 61 -8.86 1.46 -22.59
N LYS A 62 -7.62 1.00 -22.67
CA LYS A 62 -6.49 1.83 -23.12
C LYS A 62 -5.77 1.09 -24.24
N SER A 63 -5.62 1.75 -25.39
CA SER A 63 -4.97 1.18 -26.58
C SER A 63 -5.56 -0.19 -27.00
N GLY A 64 -6.89 -0.28 -27.04
CA GLY A 64 -7.62 -1.50 -27.42
C GLY A 64 -7.60 -2.64 -26.39
N LYS A 65 -6.89 -2.50 -25.26
CA LYS A 65 -6.82 -3.51 -24.21
C LYS A 65 -7.62 -3.09 -22.98
N VAL A 66 -8.43 -4.01 -22.44
CA VAL A 66 -9.13 -3.82 -21.16
C VAL A 66 -8.11 -3.92 -20.03
N LYS A 67 -7.87 -2.81 -19.35
CA LYS A 67 -7.03 -2.73 -18.15
C LYS A 67 -7.91 -2.53 -16.93
N SER A 68 -7.85 -3.49 -16.00
CA SER A 68 -8.50 -3.37 -14.71
C SER A 68 -7.59 -2.63 -13.73
N ILE A 69 -8.07 -1.51 -13.21
CA ILE A 69 -7.39 -0.71 -12.17
C ILE A 69 -8.08 -1.00 -10.84
N ARG A 70 -7.30 -1.30 -9.83
CA ARG A 70 -7.79 -1.56 -8.47
C ARG A 70 -7.46 -0.40 -7.56
N LEU A 71 -8.34 -0.15 -6.61
CA LEU A 71 -8.04 0.77 -5.53
C LEU A 71 -7.02 0.15 -4.59
N PHE A 72 -5.95 0.88 -4.33
CA PHE A 72 -4.95 0.51 -3.35
C PHE A 72 -5.53 0.62 -1.93
N GLN A 73 -5.39 -0.45 -1.13
CA GLN A 73 -5.76 -0.43 0.28
C GLN A 73 -4.56 0.04 1.10
N VAL A 74 -4.74 1.11 1.87
CA VAL A 74 -3.69 1.70 2.71
C VAL A 74 -3.22 0.70 3.76
N ALA A 75 -4.15 -0.12 4.27
CA ALA A 75 -3.88 -1.19 5.21
C ALA A 75 -3.00 -2.32 4.64
N ASP A 76 -2.66 -2.34 3.35
CA ASP A 76 -1.69 -3.29 2.80
C ASP A 76 -0.24 -2.87 3.03
N LEU A 77 0.04 -1.58 3.24
CA LEU A 77 1.43 -1.13 3.46
C LEU A 77 2.03 -1.74 4.73
N PRO A 78 3.19 -2.40 4.66
CA PRO A 78 3.82 -2.96 5.84
C PRO A 78 4.39 -1.83 6.70
N ILE A 79 4.22 -1.98 8.02
CA ILE A 79 4.86 -1.10 9.00
C ILE A 79 6.34 -1.46 9.05
N ILE A 80 7.21 -0.47 8.82
CA ILE A 80 8.66 -0.64 8.85
C ILE A 80 9.23 0.23 9.96
N ARG A 81 9.71 -0.38 11.04
CA ARG A 81 10.33 0.40 12.13
C ARG A 81 11.70 0.93 11.72
N HIS A 82 12.00 2.16 12.16
CA HIS A 82 13.34 2.72 12.03
C HIS A 82 14.33 1.95 12.90
N ILE A 83 15.50 1.62 12.35
CA ILE A 83 16.62 1.14 13.16
C ILE A 83 17.38 2.36 13.66
N LYS A 84 17.53 2.52 14.98
CA LYS A 84 18.35 3.60 15.55
C LYS A 84 19.83 3.43 15.19
N VAL A 85 20.57 4.54 15.16
CA VAL A 85 22.04 4.50 15.10
C VAL A 85 22.55 4.10 16.49
N ARG A 86 23.67 3.37 16.58
CA ARG A 86 24.31 3.08 17.88
C ARG A 86 24.69 4.43 18.52
N GLY A 87 24.29 4.66 19.77
CA GLY A 87 24.45 5.99 20.41
C GLY A 87 25.90 6.48 20.47
N LYS A 88 26.86 5.56 20.70
CA LYS A 88 28.29 5.86 20.72
C LYS A 88 28.95 5.97 19.33
N ALA A 89 28.25 5.57 18.27
CA ALA A 89 28.84 5.48 16.93
C ALA A 89 28.89 6.85 16.25
N HIS A 90 30.10 7.28 15.89
CA HIS A 90 30.33 8.53 15.18
C HIS A 90 30.81 8.27 13.74
N PRO A 91 30.29 8.96 12.70
CA PRO A 91 30.66 8.71 11.31
C PRO A 91 32.13 8.93 10.97
N TYR A 92 32.84 9.75 11.75
CA TYR A 92 34.25 10.10 11.53
C TYR A 92 35.22 9.27 12.37
N ASP A 93 34.71 8.39 13.24
CA ASP A 93 35.55 7.49 14.04
C ASP A 93 35.85 6.21 13.23
N PRO A 94 37.12 5.91 12.92
CA PRO A 94 37.51 4.73 12.17
C PRO A 94 37.00 3.42 12.78
N PHE A 95 36.86 3.35 14.11
CA PHE A 95 36.32 2.17 14.81
C PHE A 95 34.89 1.83 14.36
N TYR A 96 34.11 2.83 13.94
CA TYR A 96 32.73 2.64 13.47
C TYR A 96 32.58 2.62 11.96
N ALA A 97 33.66 2.70 11.18
CA ALA A 97 33.62 2.73 9.72
C ALA A 97 32.84 1.53 9.14
N GLU A 98 33.19 0.32 9.59
CA GLU A 98 32.52 -0.92 9.17
C GLU A 98 31.02 -0.92 9.56
N TYR A 99 30.69 -0.43 10.75
CA TYR A 99 29.30 -0.32 11.20
C TYR A 99 28.45 0.55 10.25
N PHE A 100 28.98 1.71 9.83
CA PHE A 100 28.28 2.61 8.92
C PHE A 100 28.20 2.06 7.50
N GLU A 101 29.22 1.34 7.03
CA GLU A 101 29.19 0.64 5.75
C GLU A 101 28.10 -0.45 5.72
N GLN A 102 28.11 -1.37 6.70
CA GLN A 102 27.10 -2.41 6.83
C GLN A 102 25.69 -1.81 6.98
N ARG A 103 25.56 -0.68 7.68
CA ARG A 103 24.30 0.04 7.82
C ARG A 103 23.82 0.60 6.48
N ARG A 104 24.72 1.20 5.68
CA ARG A 104 24.40 1.73 4.33
C ARG A 104 23.94 0.61 3.41
N ASN A 105 24.63 -0.53 3.41
CA ASN A 105 24.26 -1.72 2.64
C ASN A 105 22.88 -2.24 3.05
N ARG A 106 22.60 -2.35 4.35
CA ARG A 106 21.25 -2.73 4.85
C ARG A 106 20.16 -1.75 4.43
N GLN A 107 20.42 -0.44 4.45
CA GLN A 107 19.45 0.56 4.00
C GLN A 107 19.18 0.45 2.49
N TRP A 108 20.22 0.23 1.69
CA TRP A 108 20.10 0.03 0.25
C TRP A 108 19.28 -1.22 -0.09
N LEU A 109 19.60 -2.37 0.54
CA LEU A 109 18.85 -3.62 0.37
C LEU A 109 17.37 -3.46 0.75
N ARG A 110 17.10 -2.74 1.85
CA ARG A 110 15.72 -2.44 2.27
C ARG A 110 14.98 -1.58 1.25
N ARG A 111 15.60 -0.53 0.72
CA ARG A 111 15.01 0.31 -0.34
C ARG A 111 14.71 -0.51 -1.58
N LYS A 112 15.62 -1.40 -2.00
CA LYS A 112 15.42 -2.28 -3.15
C LYS A 112 14.26 -3.27 -2.92
N LYS A 113 14.19 -3.88 -1.73
CA LYS A 113 13.08 -4.76 -1.34
C LYS A 113 11.74 -4.00 -1.31
N ASP A 114 11.72 -2.79 -0.77
CA ASP A 114 10.53 -1.96 -0.67
C ASP A 114 10.05 -1.46 -2.04
N SER A 115 10.98 -1.03 -2.90
CA SER A 115 10.67 -0.67 -4.29
C SER A 115 10.05 -1.84 -5.06
N ARG A 116 10.60 -3.06 -4.89
CA ARG A 116 10.01 -4.27 -5.46
C ARG A 116 8.62 -4.52 -4.88
N TYR A 117 8.48 -4.46 -3.56
CA TYR A 117 7.19 -4.64 -2.89
C TYR A 117 6.13 -3.71 -3.45
N LEU A 118 6.42 -2.41 -3.59
CA LEU A 118 5.48 -1.42 -4.11
C LEU A 118 5.14 -1.63 -5.59
N ALA A 119 6.10 -2.12 -6.40
CA ALA A 119 5.89 -2.42 -7.81
C ALA A 119 5.09 -3.71 -8.04
N THR A 120 5.23 -4.72 -7.19
CA THR A 120 4.51 -5.98 -7.28
C THR A 120 3.01 -5.76 -7.01
N PRO A 121 2.09 -6.15 -7.91
CA PRO A 121 0.66 -6.09 -7.66
C PRO A 121 0.28 -6.90 -6.42
N ALA A 122 -0.67 -6.42 -5.60
CA ALA A 122 -1.06 -7.08 -4.35
C ALA A 122 -1.50 -8.56 -4.49
N ILE A 123 -1.82 -9.04 -5.71
CA ILE A 123 -2.22 -10.44 -5.99
C ILE A 123 -1.01 -11.37 -6.00
N GLU A 124 0.08 -10.98 -6.65
CA GLU A 124 1.33 -11.74 -6.68
C GLU A 124 2.00 -11.83 -5.31
N ARG A 125 1.53 -11.04 -4.33
CA ARG A 125 1.98 -11.10 -2.94
C ARG A 125 1.19 -12.10 -2.09
N MET A 126 0.06 -12.62 -2.60
CA MET A 126 -0.87 -13.49 -1.86
C MET A 126 -0.82 -14.96 -2.31
N VAL A 127 0.04 -15.27 -3.27
CA VAL A 127 0.43 -16.63 -3.70
C VAL A 127 1.84 -16.88 -3.17
#